data_AF-A0A2N0B351-F1
#
_entry.id   AF-A0A2N0B351-F1
#
_cell.length_a   1.000
_cell.length_b   1.000
_cell.length_c   1.000
_cell.angle_alpha   90.00
_cell.angle_beta   90.00
_cell.angle_gamma   90.00
#
_symmetry.space_group_name_H-M   'P 1'
#
loop_
_entity.id
_entity.type
_entity.pdbx_description
1 polymer ?
#
loop_
_entity_poly.entity_id
_entity_poly.type
_entity_poly.pdbx_seq_one_letter_code
_entity_poly.pdbx_strand_id
1 'polypeptide(L)'
;MAQNFMVNPSNARLNLREGYTPIPSLYDELYDGEGNLRTKYEFLIKSLDALTYDELNRRKRDSLRLLQENGVTYNVYEEPGAVERLWSLDLFPVLMESKEWEEVERGLVQRAELLDAVFKDVYGPRKLLYDKKIPPEILFSSHDFLRQCNGFGNSTVNELCFMASDLARQENGSFVVIGDRIQAPSGSGYALENRIVLSRIFPS
;
A
#
# COMPACT_ATOMS: atom_id res chain seq x y z
N MET A 1 -5.18 -45.79 1.37
CA MET A 1 -4.10 -45.29 0.49
C MET A 1 -3.61 -43.99 1.06
N ALA A 2 -2.43 -44.00 1.65
CA ALA A 2 -1.84 -42.84 2.31
C ALA A 2 -1.45 -41.79 1.26
N GLN A 3 -1.99 -40.58 1.37
CA GLN A 3 -1.45 -39.41 0.70
C GLN A 3 -0.11 -39.09 1.38
N ASN A 4 0.97 -39.30 0.64
CA ASN A 4 2.30 -38.87 1.04
C ASN A 4 2.28 -37.35 1.23
N PHE A 5 2.27 -36.89 2.48
CA PHE A 5 2.82 -35.59 2.80
C PHE A 5 4.30 -35.65 2.39
N MET A 6 4.67 -34.92 1.34
CA MET A 6 6.07 -34.63 1.05
C MET A 6 6.62 -33.90 2.27
N VAL A 7 7.33 -34.64 3.11
CA VAL A 7 8.27 -34.06 4.07
C VAL A 7 9.31 -33.37 3.20
N ASN A 8 9.17 -32.07 3.01
CA ASN A 8 10.20 -31.28 2.39
C ASN A 8 11.40 -31.36 3.35
N PRO A 9 12.51 -32.02 2.98
CA PRO A 9 13.62 -32.18 3.92
C PRO A 9 14.07 -30.78 4.35
N SER A 10 14.44 -30.61 5.61
CA SER A 10 14.83 -29.33 6.25
C SER A 10 15.90 -28.53 5.46
N ASN A 11 16.60 -29.18 4.54
CA ASN A 11 17.61 -28.59 3.64
C ASN A 11 17.19 -28.49 2.16
N ALA A 12 15.92 -28.70 1.83
CA ALA A 12 15.43 -28.47 0.47
C ALA A 12 15.53 -26.99 0.13
N ARG A 13 16.05 -26.71 -1.08
CA ARG A 13 16.01 -25.36 -1.65
C ARG A 13 14.56 -24.96 -1.87
N LEU A 14 14.25 -23.70 -1.59
CA LEU A 14 12.92 -23.20 -1.85
C LEU A 14 12.62 -23.22 -3.35
N ASN A 15 11.40 -23.62 -3.70
CA ASN A 15 10.82 -23.35 -5.00
C ASN A 15 9.58 -22.48 -4.75
N LEU A 16 9.79 -21.17 -4.55
CA LEU A 16 8.70 -20.22 -4.25
C LEU A 16 7.58 -20.21 -5.29
N ARG A 17 7.90 -20.67 -6.49
CA ARG A 17 7.04 -20.69 -7.66
C ARG A 17 6.17 -21.94 -7.73
N GLU A 18 6.49 -22.98 -6.97
CA GLU A 18 5.76 -24.24 -7.00
C GLU A 18 4.35 -24.04 -6.44
N GLY A 19 3.33 -24.31 -7.25
CA GLY A 19 1.93 -24.14 -6.88
C GLY A 19 1.40 -22.70 -7.02
N TYR A 20 2.23 -21.74 -7.46
CA TYR A 20 1.75 -20.41 -7.83
C TYR A 20 1.21 -20.44 -9.27
N THR A 21 0.00 -19.92 -9.46
CA THR A 21 -0.60 -19.78 -10.79
C THR A 21 -1.24 -18.40 -10.87
N PRO A 22 -0.80 -17.55 -11.83
CA PRO A 22 -1.43 -16.27 -12.08
C PRO A 22 -2.93 -16.43 -12.30
N ILE A 23 -3.71 -15.52 -11.72
CA ILE A 23 -5.16 -15.50 -11.95
C ILE A 23 -5.41 -14.97 -13.37
N PRO A 24 -6.17 -15.71 -14.21
CA PRO A 24 -6.47 -15.24 -15.56
C PRO A 24 -7.12 -13.85 -15.57
N SER A 25 -6.76 -13.04 -16.56
CA SER A 25 -7.28 -11.68 -16.75
C SER A 25 -6.95 -10.66 -15.65
N LEU A 26 -6.09 -11.00 -14.68
CA LEU A 26 -5.52 -10.03 -13.75
C LEU A 26 -4.07 -9.72 -14.10
N TYR A 27 -3.63 -8.50 -13.78
CA TYR A 27 -2.23 -8.17 -13.86
C TYR A 27 -1.46 -8.87 -12.74
N ASP A 28 -0.56 -9.78 -13.13
CA ASP A 28 0.34 -10.46 -12.21
C ASP A 28 1.65 -9.67 -12.06
N GLU A 29 2.04 -9.40 -10.81
CA GLU A 29 3.28 -8.69 -10.53
C GLU A 29 4.51 -9.56 -10.80
N LEU A 30 4.42 -10.88 -10.64
CA LEU A 30 5.56 -11.79 -10.75
C LEU A 30 5.77 -12.28 -12.18
N TYR A 31 4.69 -12.66 -12.86
CA TYR A 31 4.71 -13.18 -14.23
C TYR A 31 4.14 -12.19 -15.25
N ASP A 32 4.62 -12.26 -16.48
CA ASP A 32 4.04 -11.54 -17.61
C ASP A 32 2.88 -12.34 -18.26
N GLY A 33 2.27 -11.76 -19.29
CA GLY A 33 1.14 -12.38 -20.00
C GLY A 33 1.50 -13.65 -20.78
N GLU A 34 2.80 -13.94 -20.96
CA GLU A 34 3.30 -15.17 -21.60
C GLU A 34 3.67 -16.24 -20.56
N GLY A 35 3.57 -15.92 -19.26
CA GLY A 35 3.95 -16.79 -18.17
C GLY A 35 5.45 -16.78 -17.85
N ASN A 36 6.21 -15.81 -18.37
CA ASN A 36 7.61 -15.62 -18.02
C ASN A 36 7.75 -14.76 -16.76
N LEU A 37 8.82 -14.99 -16.00
CA LEU A 37 9.14 -14.15 -14.84
C LEU A 37 9.49 -12.73 -15.32
N ARG A 38 8.89 -11.71 -14.70
CA ARG A 38 9.24 -10.32 -15.00
C ARG A 38 10.65 -10.00 -14.54
N THR A 39 11.41 -9.29 -15.36
CA THR A 39 12.82 -8.97 -15.11
C THR A 39 13.07 -8.30 -13.75
N LYS A 40 12.17 -7.40 -13.32
CA LYS A 40 12.27 -6.74 -12.00
C LYS A 40 12.32 -7.72 -10.81
N TYR A 41 11.80 -8.94 -10.97
CA TYR A 41 11.79 -9.98 -9.94
C TYR A 41 12.94 -11.00 -10.05
N GLU A 42 13.71 -11.02 -11.14
CA GLU A 42 14.77 -12.02 -11.35
C GLU A 42 15.79 -12.07 -10.22
N PHE A 43 16.31 -10.91 -9.80
CA PHE A 43 17.28 -10.83 -8.71
C PHE A 43 16.70 -11.29 -7.37
N LEU A 44 15.46 -10.87 -7.08
CA LEU A 44 14.78 -11.25 -5.84
C LEU A 44 14.56 -12.76 -5.79
N ILE A 45 14.00 -13.34 -6.86
CA ILE A 45 13.74 -14.77 -6.94
C ILE A 45 15.04 -15.56 -6.85
N LYS A 46 16.10 -15.16 -7.55
CA LYS A 46 17.41 -15.80 -7.43
C LYS A 46 17.96 -15.77 -5.99
N SER A 47 17.76 -14.66 -5.28
CA SER A 47 18.21 -14.50 -3.89
C SER A 47 17.39 -15.35 -2.93
N LEU A 48 16.07 -15.45 -3.14
CA LEU A 48 15.18 -16.25 -2.32
C LEU A 48 15.32 -17.76 -2.59
N ASP A 49 15.51 -18.18 -3.84
CA ASP A 49 15.77 -19.57 -4.25
C ASP A 49 17.10 -20.11 -3.65
N ALA A 50 18.02 -19.21 -3.26
CA ALA A 50 19.25 -19.56 -2.55
C ALA A 50 19.02 -19.88 -1.05
N LEU A 51 17.86 -19.53 -0.49
CA LEU A 51 17.53 -19.80 0.91
C LEU A 51 16.91 -21.20 1.06
N THR A 52 17.15 -21.81 2.22
CA THR A 52 16.42 -23.02 2.64
C THR A 52 15.11 -22.63 3.30
N TYR A 53 14.19 -23.60 3.39
CA TYR A 53 12.92 -23.42 4.09
C TYR A 53 13.11 -23.01 5.57
N ASP A 54 14.07 -23.64 6.25
CA ASP A 54 14.40 -23.34 7.64
C ASP A 54 14.94 -21.91 7.80
N GLU A 55 15.75 -21.44 6.86
CA GLU A 55 16.30 -20.07 6.89
C GLU A 55 15.20 -19.03 6.66
N LEU A 56 14.28 -19.26 5.71
CA LEU A 56 13.16 -18.35 5.48
C LEU A 56 12.22 -18.28 6.70
N ASN A 57 11.93 -19.43 7.34
CA ASN A 57 11.14 -19.47 8.57
C ASN A 57 11.85 -18.82 9.75
N ARG A 58 13.18 -18.96 9.86
CA ARG A 58 13.97 -18.22 10.85
C ARG A 58 13.81 -16.72 10.65
N ARG A 59 14.00 -16.23 9.42
CA ARG A 59 13.81 -14.81 9.06
C ARG A 59 12.40 -14.30 9.34
N LYS A 60 11.36 -15.10 9.08
CA LYS A 60 9.96 -14.77 9.40
C LYS A 60 9.72 -14.67 10.91
N ARG A 61 10.32 -15.54 11.72
CA ARG A 61 10.23 -15.44 13.18
C ARG A 61 10.97 -14.21 13.71
N ASP A 62 12.15 -13.94 13.15
CA ASP A 62 12.94 -12.77 13.51
C ASP A 62 12.21 -11.46 13.15
N SER A 63 11.54 -11.39 11.99
CA SER A 63 10.75 -10.21 11.61
C SER A 63 9.57 -9.98 12.57
N LEU A 64 8.85 -11.04 12.94
CA LEU A 64 7.75 -10.96 13.91
C LEU A 64 8.25 -10.51 15.29
N ARG A 65 9.40 -11.02 15.74
CA ARG A 65 10.02 -10.59 17.00
C ARG A 65 10.39 -9.11 16.97
N LEU A 66 10.98 -8.63 15.88
CA LEU A 66 11.33 -7.21 15.73
C LEU A 66 10.09 -6.32 15.74
N LEU A 67 9.01 -6.72 15.06
CA LEU A 67 7.73 -5.98 15.09
C LEU A 67 7.13 -5.94 16.49
N GLN A 68 7.22 -7.04 17.25
CA GLN A 68 6.81 -7.10 18.66
C GLN A 68 7.65 -6.17 19.54
N GLU A 69 8.98 -6.22 19.42
CA GLU A 69 9.91 -5.38 20.19
C GLU A 69 9.72 -3.89 19.91
N ASN A 70 9.40 -3.54 18.66
CA ASN A 70 9.11 -2.16 18.25
C ASN A 70 7.69 -1.71 18.61
N GLY A 71 6.84 -2.60 19.15
CA GLY A 71 5.46 -2.30 19.51
C GLY A 71 4.56 -1.99 18.31
N VAL A 72 4.84 -2.57 17.15
CA VAL A 72 4.07 -2.31 15.92
C VAL A 72 2.77 -3.12 15.94
N THR A 73 1.68 -2.47 16.34
CA THR A 73 0.37 -3.10 16.49
C THR A 73 -0.71 -2.42 15.65
N TYR A 74 -1.66 -3.22 15.18
CA TYR A 74 -2.85 -2.79 14.46
C TYR A 74 -4.02 -2.74 15.42
N ASN A 75 -4.45 -1.52 15.74
CA ASN A 75 -5.65 -1.28 16.54
C ASN A 75 -6.85 -1.16 15.59
N VAL A 76 -7.76 -2.14 15.66
CA VAL A 76 -9.08 -2.03 15.03
C VAL A 76 -9.92 -1.13 15.95
N TYR A 77 -10.00 0.15 15.67
CA TYR A 77 -10.71 1.14 16.51
C TYR A 77 -12.25 1.00 16.48
N GLU A 78 -12.80 -0.05 15.86
CA GLU A 78 -14.24 -0.15 15.56
C GLU A 78 -15.03 -1.12 16.46
N GLU A 79 -14.39 -1.91 17.36
CA GLU A 79 -15.12 -2.84 18.23
C GLU A 79 -14.80 -2.68 19.73
N PRO A 80 -15.82 -2.57 20.62
CA PRO A 80 -15.62 -2.67 22.06
C PRO A 80 -15.07 -4.06 22.41
N GLY A 81 -13.82 -4.12 22.86
CA GLY A 81 -13.09 -5.37 23.11
C GLY A 81 -12.11 -5.76 22.01
N ALA A 82 -11.82 -4.85 21.06
CA ALA A 82 -10.78 -5.05 20.06
C ALA A 82 -9.46 -5.45 20.71
N VAL A 83 -9.04 -6.69 20.45
CA VAL A 83 -7.75 -7.21 20.89
C VAL A 83 -6.69 -6.61 19.98
N GLU A 84 -5.68 -5.98 20.59
CA GLU A 84 -4.49 -5.50 19.89
C GLU A 84 -3.89 -6.65 19.06
N ARG A 85 -3.84 -6.47 17.74
CA ARG A 85 -3.25 -7.46 16.83
C ARG A 85 -1.88 -7.00 16.41
N LEU A 86 -0.90 -7.90 16.45
CA LEU A 86 0.42 -7.60 15.89
C LEU A 86 0.32 -7.37 14.39
N TRP A 87 1.06 -6.37 13.91
CA TRP A 87 1.19 -6.12 12.48
C TRP A 87 1.79 -7.34 11.79
N SER A 88 1.19 -7.74 10.66
CA SER A 88 1.66 -8.87 9.86
C SER A 88 2.44 -8.36 8.67
N LEU A 89 3.73 -8.68 8.61
CA LEU A 89 4.62 -8.34 7.51
C LEU A 89 4.86 -9.57 6.64
N ASP A 90 4.54 -9.47 5.35
CA ASP A 90 5.03 -10.40 4.35
C ASP A 90 6.49 -10.08 4.01
N LEU A 91 7.31 -11.12 3.86
CA LEU A 91 8.71 -10.97 3.48
C LEU A 91 8.91 -10.83 1.97
N PHE A 92 7.87 -11.10 1.16
CA PHE A 92 7.92 -10.95 -0.28
C PHE A 92 7.48 -9.53 -0.68
N PRO A 93 8.41 -8.64 -1.09
CA PRO A 93 8.07 -7.27 -1.42
C PRO A 93 7.37 -7.15 -2.76
N VAL A 94 6.51 -6.15 -2.88
CA VAL A 94 6.04 -5.65 -4.19
C VAL A 94 7.13 -4.73 -4.75
N LEU A 95 7.75 -5.15 -5.86
CA LEU A 95 8.77 -4.35 -6.55
C LEU A 95 8.14 -3.42 -7.58
N MET A 96 8.59 -2.17 -7.55
CA MET A 96 8.16 -1.13 -8.47
C MET A 96 9.39 -0.59 -9.21
N GLU A 97 9.28 -0.45 -10.53
CA GLU A 97 10.36 0.12 -11.34
C GLU A 97 10.42 1.63 -11.16
N SER A 98 11.61 2.23 -11.28
CA SER A 98 11.78 3.68 -11.09
C SER A 98 10.88 4.49 -12.03
N LYS A 99 10.83 4.12 -13.31
CA LYS A 99 10.00 4.82 -14.31
C LYS A 99 8.51 4.73 -13.98
N GLU A 100 8.06 3.57 -13.53
CA GLU A 100 6.70 3.34 -13.09
C GLU A 100 6.35 4.20 -11.87
N TRP A 101 7.24 4.27 -10.88
CA TRP A 101 7.05 5.12 -9.71
C TRP A 101 7.06 6.61 -10.06
N GLU A 102 7.94 7.07 -10.97
CA GLU A 102 7.97 8.46 -11.43
C GLU A 102 6.64 8.93 -12.02
N GLU A 103 5.94 8.04 -12.75
CA GLU A 103 4.61 8.34 -13.27
C GLU A 103 3.56 8.44 -12.16
N VAL A 104 3.59 7.50 -11.20
CA VAL A 104 2.71 7.49 -10.03
C VAL A 104 2.93 8.73 -9.17
N GLU A 105 4.18 9.03 -8.81
CA GLU A 105 4.57 10.18 -8.00
C GLU A 105 4.07 11.49 -8.61
N ARG A 106 4.34 11.71 -9.91
CA ARG A 106 3.87 12.91 -10.61
C ARG A 106 2.35 13.03 -10.57
N GLY A 107 1.63 11.92 -10.74
CA GLY A 107 0.17 11.88 -10.64
C GLY A 107 -0.33 12.21 -9.23
N LEU A 108 0.33 11.67 -8.20
CA LEU A 108 -0.02 11.92 -6.79
C LEU A 108 0.24 13.38 -6.39
N VAL A 109 1.34 13.99 -6.84
CA VAL A 109 1.62 15.42 -6.63
C VAL A 109 0.54 16.29 -7.25
N GLN A 110 0.21 16.05 -8.53
CA GLN A 110 -0.86 16.78 -9.21
C GLN A 110 -2.21 16.61 -8.50
N ARG A 111 -2.51 15.39 -8.03
CA ARG A 111 -3.76 15.09 -7.31
C ARG A 111 -3.81 15.81 -5.97
N ALA A 112 -2.70 15.90 -5.26
CA ALA A 112 -2.60 16.63 -4.00
C ALA A 112 -2.90 18.12 -4.18
N GLU A 113 -2.28 18.74 -5.19
CA GLU A 113 -2.54 20.14 -5.54
C GLU A 113 -4.00 20.38 -5.92
N LEU A 114 -4.61 19.45 -6.68
CA LEU A 114 -6.02 19.54 -7.06
C LEU A 114 -6.94 19.43 -5.83
N LEU A 115 -6.70 18.47 -4.94
CA LEU A 115 -7.53 18.28 -3.75
C LEU A 115 -7.42 19.45 -2.78
N ASP A 116 -6.21 20.02 -2.62
CA ASP A 116 -6.00 21.23 -1.82
C ASP A 116 -6.74 22.44 -2.42
N ALA A 117 -6.69 22.61 -3.75
CA ALA A 117 -7.43 23.67 -4.44
C ALA A 117 -8.95 23.50 -4.29
N VAL A 118 -9.46 22.26 -4.39
CA VAL A 118 -10.89 21.96 -4.15
C VAL A 118 -11.27 22.28 -2.71
N PHE A 119 -10.46 21.88 -1.73
CA PHE A 119 -10.69 22.18 -0.31
C PHE A 119 -10.79 23.69 -0.08
N LYS A 120 -9.83 24.46 -0.61
CA LYS A 120 -9.80 25.93 -0.50
C LYS A 120 -11.01 26.58 -1.16
N ASP A 121 -11.42 26.10 -2.33
CA ASP A 121 -12.60 26.63 -3.02
C ASP A 121 -13.89 26.37 -2.23
N VAL A 122 -14.09 25.12 -1.78
CA VAL A 122 -15.28 24.67 -1.06
C VAL A 122 -15.52 25.44 0.25
N TYR A 123 -14.46 25.70 1.01
CA TYR A 123 -14.54 26.45 2.27
C TYR A 123 -14.41 27.96 2.10
N GLY A 124 -13.88 28.43 0.96
CA GLY A 124 -13.72 29.85 0.62
C GLY A 124 -14.69 30.33 -0.47
N PRO A 125 -14.20 30.65 -1.69
CA PRO A 125 -14.96 31.38 -2.70
C PRO A 125 -16.08 30.58 -3.41
N ARG A 126 -16.06 29.24 -3.35
CA ARG A 126 -17.07 28.33 -3.92
C ARG A 126 -17.31 28.48 -5.42
N LYS A 127 -16.27 28.81 -6.18
CA LYS A 127 -16.35 28.95 -7.64
C LYS A 127 -16.82 27.65 -8.29
N LEU A 128 -16.37 26.50 -7.80
CA LEU A 128 -16.78 25.19 -8.34
C LEU A 128 -18.30 24.97 -8.25
N LEU A 129 -18.97 25.56 -7.25
CA LEU A 129 -20.42 25.50 -7.12
C LEU A 129 -21.10 26.49 -8.07
N TYR A 130 -20.65 27.75 -8.10
CA TYR A 130 -21.22 28.78 -8.97
C TYR A 130 -21.04 28.47 -10.47
N ASP A 131 -19.90 27.87 -10.83
CA ASP A 131 -19.57 27.42 -12.18
C ASP A 131 -20.17 26.05 -12.52
N LYS A 132 -20.96 25.47 -11.60
CA LYS A 132 -21.67 24.19 -11.75
C LYS A 132 -20.75 23.01 -12.08
N LYS A 133 -19.51 23.04 -11.59
CA LYS A 133 -18.56 21.91 -11.68
C LYS A 133 -18.81 20.87 -10.60
N ILE A 134 -19.29 21.30 -9.44
CA ILE A 134 -19.74 20.43 -8.35
C ILE A 134 -21.19 20.81 -8.01
N PRO A 135 -22.13 19.86 -8.01
CA PRO A 135 -23.49 20.09 -7.54
C PRO A 135 -23.47 20.54 -6.06
N PRO A 136 -24.15 21.64 -5.70
CA PRO A 136 -24.24 22.09 -4.31
C PRO A 136 -24.76 21.03 -3.35
N GLU A 137 -25.64 20.15 -3.82
CA GLU A 137 -26.24 19.08 -3.04
C GLU A 137 -25.18 18.11 -2.51
N ILE A 138 -24.22 17.70 -3.35
CA ILE A 138 -23.13 16.78 -2.95
C ILE A 138 -22.33 17.36 -1.78
N LEU A 139 -22.08 18.67 -1.81
CA LEU A 139 -21.33 19.33 -0.76
C LEU A 139 -22.17 19.52 0.51
N PHE A 140 -23.33 20.17 0.39
CA PHE A 140 -24.08 20.62 1.56
C PHE A 140 -24.91 19.52 2.25
N SER A 141 -25.14 18.38 1.58
CA SER A 141 -25.74 17.20 2.21
C SER A 141 -24.73 16.29 2.89
N SER A 142 -23.43 16.48 2.65
CA SER A 142 -22.40 15.64 3.26
C SER A 142 -22.28 15.92 4.76
N HIS A 143 -22.22 14.85 5.57
CA HIS A 143 -21.93 14.95 7.00
C HIS A 143 -20.50 15.40 7.28
N ASP A 144 -19.58 15.20 6.32
CA ASP A 144 -18.17 15.60 6.44
C ASP A 144 -17.94 17.07 6.09
N PHE A 145 -18.95 17.78 5.57
CA PHE A 145 -18.84 19.22 5.31
C PHE A 145 -19.09 20.02 6.59
N LEU A 146 -18.01 20.61 7.12
CA LEU A 146 -18.05 21.35 8.38
C LEU A 146 -18.36 22.83 8.11
N ARG A 147 -19.63 23.23 8.25
CA ARG A 147 -20.06 24.63 8.04
C ARG A 147 -19.26 25.65 8.87
N GLN A 148 -18.77 25.24 10.03
CA GLN A 148 -17.95 26.02 10.95
C GLN A 148 -16.57 26.37 10.37
N CYS A 149 -16.09 25.58 9.40
CA CYS A 149 -14.84 25.83 8.67
C CYS A 149 -15.04 26.80 7.49
N ASN A 150 -16.22 27.42 7.34
CA ASN A 150 -16.40 28.47 6.33
C ASN A 150 -15.44 29.64 6.56
N GLY A 151 -14.73 30.06 5.52
CA GLY A 151 -13.68 31.08 5.58
C GLY A 151 -12.27 30.52 5.74
N PHE A 152 -12.12 29.20 5.93
CA PHE A 152 -10.85 28.49 5.69
C PHE A 152 -10.57 28.44 4.17
N GLY A 153 -9.29 28.36 3.81
CA GLY A 153 -8.87 28.32 2.41
C GLY A 153 -8.41 29.67 1.81
N ASN A 154 -8.22 30.69 2.65
CA ASN A 154 -7.60 31.96 2.27
C ASN A 154 -6.07 31.93 2.37
N SER A 155 -5.49 30.80 2.78
CA SER A 155 -4.05 30.64 2.90
C SER A 155 -3.37 30.55 1.52
N THR A 156 -2.19 31.17 1.41
CA THR A 156 -1.31 31.04 0.24
C THR A 156 -0.49 29.75 0.27
N VAL A 157 -0.45 29.04 1.41
CA VAL A 157 0.19 27.72 1.54
C VAL A 157 -0.85 26.61 1.48
N ASN A 158 -0.40 25.37 1.32
CA ASN A 158 -1.29 24.19 1.31
C ASN A 158 -1.98 24.04 2.67
N GLU A 159 -3.28 23.76 2.65
CA GLU A 159 -4.11 23.49 3.83
C GLU A 159 -4.18 21.97 4.08
N LEU A 160 -4.17 21.17 3.01
CA LEU A 160 -4.04 19.72 3.07
C LEU A 160 -2.56 19.33 3.19
N CYS A 161 -2.02 19.37 4.41
CA CYS A 161 -0.62 19.09 4.68
C CYS A 161 -0.25 17.60 4.67
N PHE A 162 -1.22 16.71 4.88
CA PHE A 162 -0.98 15.27 4.95
C PHE A 162 -2.14 14.50 4.35
N MET A 163 -1.86 13.73 3.31
CA MET A 163 -2.86 12.96 2.58
C MET A 163 -2.29 11.61 2.14
N ALA A 164 -3.19 10.68 1.88
CA ALA A 164 -2.87 9.41 1.25
C ALA A 164 -3.85 9.13 0.11
N SER A 165 -3.37 8.46 -0.93
CA SER A 165 -4.21 7.94 -2.00
C SER A 165 -4.05 6.43 -2.05
N ASP A 166 -5.18 5.74 -2.08
CA ASP A 166 -5.24 4.29 -2.23
C ASP A 166 -5.13 3.96 -3.72
N LEU A 167 -4.12 3.19 -4.09
CA LEU A 167 -3.83 2.82 -5.48
C LEU A 167 -4.15 1.35 -5.71
N ALA A 168 -4.72 1.06 -6.89
CA ALA A 168 -4.92 -0.30 -7.37
C ALA A 168 -4.25 -0.48 -8.73
N ARG A 169 -3.83 -1.71 -8.99
CA ARG A 169 -3.30 -2.14 -10.28
C ARG A 169 -4.45 -2.56 -11.19
N GLN A 170 -4.50 -2.01 -12.40
CA GLN A 170 -5.44 -2.44 -13.44
C GLN A 170 -4.87 -3.63 -14.24
N GLU A 171 -5.73 -4.31 -15.00
CA GLU A 171 -5.36 -5.49 -15.81
C GLU A 171 -4.24 -5.21 -16.83
N ASN A 172 -4.22 -3.99 -17.38
CA ASN A 172 -3.18 -3.51 -18.30
C ASN A 172 -1.87 -3.10 -17.60
N GLY A 173 -1.82 -3.19 -16.27
CA GLY A 173 -0.68 -2.76 -15.47
C GLY A 173 -0.63 -1.25 -15.21
N SER A 174 -1.61 -0.42 -15.56
CA SER A 174 -1.62 0.97 -15.07
C SER A 174 -2.14 1.06 -13.64
N PHE A 175 -1.73 2.10 -12.92
CA PHE A 175 -2.28 2.41 -11.60
C PHE A 175 -3.52 3.30 -11.73
N VAL A 176 -4.50 3.04 -10.87
CA VAL A 176 -5.68 3.88 -10.68
C VAL A 176 -5.86 4.22 -9.22
N VAL A 177 -6.28 5.45 -8.94
CA VAL A 177 -6.68 5.85 -7.58
C VAL A 177 -8.08 5.33 -7.31
N ILE A 178 -8.24 4.58 -6.23
CA ILE A 178 -9.52 4.02 -5.77
C ILE A 178 -10.08 4.77 -4.56
N GLY A 179 -9.28 5.60 -3.90
CA GLY A 179 -9.71 6.40 -2.77
C GLY A 179 -8.66 7.42 -2.35
N ASP A 180 -9.10 8.46 -1.64
CA ASP A 180 -8.23 9.45 -1.02
C ASP A 180 -8.59 9.61 0.45
N ARG A 181 -7.57 9.86 1.26
CA ARG A 181 -7.66 10.11 2.70
C ARG A 181 -7.00 11.47 2.96
N ILE A 182 -7.83 12.49 3.16
CA ILE A 182 -7.41 13.89 3.29
C ILE A 182 -7.65 14.49 4.69
N GLN A 183 -8.02 13.65 5.67
CA GLN A 183 -8.26 14.07 7.05
C GLN A 183 -7.03 13.77 7.92
N ALA A 184 -6.93 12.52 8.37
CA ALA A 184 -5.81 12.02 9.17
C ALA A 184 -5.44 10.62 8.67
N PRO A 185 -4.80 10.50 7.49
CA PRO A 185 -4.40 9.19 6.98
C PRO A 185 -3.41 8.53 7.96
N SER A 186 -3.62 7.24 8.22
CA SER A 186 -2.65 6.39 8.91
C SER A 186 -1.89 5.54 7.89
N GLY A 187 -0.80 4.88 8.30
CA GLY A 187 -0.07 3.98 7.40
C GLY A 187 1.43 4.22 7.32
N SER A 188 1.86 5.47 7.36
CA SER A 188 3.28 5.85 7.14
C SER A 188 4.23 5.19 8.14
N GLY A 189 3.81 5.06 9.41
CA GLY A 189 4.56 4.33 10.43
C GLY A 189 4.78 2.85 10.07
N TYR A 190 3.74 2.15 9.59
CA TYR A 190 3.88 0.76 9.14
C TYR A 190 4.81 0.63 7.94
N ALA A 191 4.73 1.56 6.97
CA ALA A 191 5.62 1.55 5.81
C ALA A 191 7.10 1.71 6.21
N LEU A 192 7.37 2.61 7.17
CA LEU A 192 8.71 2.81 7.73
C LEU A 192 9.19 1.56 8.48
N GLU A 193 8.37 1.02 9.37
CA GLU A 193 8.70 -0.18 10.15
C GLU A 193 8.95 -1.40 9.25
N ASN A 194 8.13 -1.59 8.21
CA ASN A 194 8.36 -2.63 7.20
C ASN A 194 9.75 -2.50 6.58
N ARG A 195 10.18 -1.29 6.23
CA ARG A 195 11.52 -1.05 5.67
C ARG A 195 12.64 -1.30 6.69
N ILE A 196 12.47 -0.88 7.94
CA ILE A 196 13.46 -1.10 9.00
C ILE A 196 13.62 -2.59 9.27
N VAL A 197 12.52 -3.33 9.39
CA VAL A 197 12.54 -4.78 9.64
C VAL A 197 13.13 -5.51 8.44
N LEU A 198 12.66 -5.26 7.21
CA LEU A 198 13.17 -5.95 6.03
C LEU A 198 14.67 -5.71 5.79
N SER A 199 15.18 -4.51 6.05
CA SER A 199 16.62 -4.22 5.89
C SER A 199 17.51 -4.95 6.90
N ARG A 200 16.98 -5.32 8.08
CA ARG A 200 17.68 -6.15 9.06
C ARG A 200 17.62 -7.64 8.72
N ILE A 201 16.50 -8.09 8.14
CA ILE A 201 16.23 -9.50 7.85
C ILE A 201 16.87 -9.94 6.52
N PHE A 202 16.94 -9.05 5.54
CA PHE A 202 17.61 -9.25 4.27
C PHE A 202 18.72 -8.20 4.10
N PRO A 203 19.84 -8.33 4.83
CA PRO A 203 20.96 -7.42 4.64
C PRO A 203 21.56 -7.60 3.23
N SER A 204 21.94 -6.47 2.63
CA SER A 204 22.60 -6.41 1.32
C SER A 204 23.94 -7.13 1.28
#